data_AF-A0A085GI57-F1
#
_entry.id   AF-A0A085GI57-F1
#
_cell.length_a   1.000
_cell.length_b   1.000
_cell.length_c   1.000
_cell.angle_alpha   90.00
_cell.angle_beta   90.00
_cell.angle_gamma   90.00
#
_symmetry.space_group_name_H-M   'P 1'
#
loop_
_entity.id
_entity.type
_entity.pdbx_description
1 polymer ?
#
loop_
_entity_poly.entity_id
_entity_poly.type
_entity_poly.pdbx_seq_one_letter_code
_entity_poly.pdbx_strand_id
1 'polypeptide(L)'
;MIARRLLQLYTGLVLYGVSTAMFVRANLGADPWNVFHLGVARIFSLNIGMVMIVVGALVLLLWIPLRQKPGLGTVSNVIVLGLAADAALALMPPVESLVARSVLLLAAILVNAIATGMYIGAGFGSGPRDGLMTGINARTGWSVRSVRTAIELTVLLAGWLMGGTFGVGTVLYALAIGPLIQLCLPWFRIHIQREKSLVEPTVVP
;
A
#
# COMPACT_ATOMS: atom_id res chain seq x y z
N MET A 1 -20.57 3.89 13.68
CA MET A 1 -19.63 2.94 13.04
C MET A 1 -18.78 3.55 11.92
N ILE A 2 -19.31 4.48 11.10
CA ILE A 2 -18.56 5.07 9.96
C ILE A 2 -17.33 5.90 10.40
N ALA A 3 -17.47 6.73 11.44
CA ALA A 3 -16.38 7.58 11.94
C ALA A 3 -15.16 6.77 12.40
N ARG A 4 -15.37 5.67 13.14
CA ARG A 4 -14.30 4.74 13.54
C ARG A 4 -13.56 4.17 12.33
N ARG A 5 -14.29 3.79 11.28
CA ARG A 5 -13.69 3.25 10.06
C ARG A 5 -12.88 4.31 9.33
N LEU A 6 -13.37 5.55 9.25
CA LEU A 6 -12.65 6.66 8.61
C LEU A 6 -11.38 6.99 9.39
N LEU A 7 -11.46 7.08 10.71
CA LEU A 7 -10.29 7.29 11.56
C LEU A 7 -9.26 6.18 11.33
N GLN A 8 -9.68 4.92 11.37
CA GLN A 8 -8.80 3.78 11.13
C GLN A 8 -8.17 3.81 9.73
N LEU A 9 -8.95 4.17 8.69
CA LEU A 9 -8.46 4.35 7.34
C LEU A 9 -7.35 5.40 7.30
N TYR A 10 -7.62 6.63 7.74
CA TYR A 10 -6.67 7.73 7.63
C TYR A 10 -5.44 7.53 8.53
N THR A 11 -5.60 7.00 9.74
CA THR A 11 -4.45 6.63 10.58
C THR A 11 -3.58 5.57 9.89
N GLY A 12 -4.20 4.55 9.30
CA GLY A 12 -3.47 3.54 8.51
C GLY A 12 -2.71 4.15 7.33
N LEU A 13 -3.34 5.04 6.56
CA LEU A 13 -2.70 5.69 5.41
C LEU A 13 -1.53 6.61 5.82
N VAL A 14 -1.68 7.36 6.90
CA VAL A 14 -0.60 8.20 7.44
C VAL A 14 0.57 7.35 7.93
N LEU A 15 0.30 6.29 8.69
CA LEU A 15 1.34 5.36 9.15
C LEU A 15 2.05 4.66 7.98
N TYR A 16 1.32 4.37 6.89
CA TYR A 16 1.95 3.85 5.68
C TYR A 16 2.93 4.88 5.10
N GLY A 17 2.52 6.13 4.93
CA GLY A 17 3.42 7.21 4.49
C GLY A 17 4.65 7.37 5.37
N VAL A 18 4.46 7.33 6.70
CA VAL A 18 5.58 7.32 7.66
C VAL A 18 6.51 6.13 7.43
N SER A 19 5.98 4.91 7.25
CA SER A 19 6.81 3.73 6.96
C SER A 19 7.61 3.88 5.67
N THR A 20 7.05 4.54 4.63
CA THR A 20 7.77 4.86 3.40
C THR A 20 8.96 5.78 3.70
N ALA A 21 8.77 6.86 4.47
CA ALA A 21 9.88 7.73 4.87
C ALA A 21 10.95 6.97 5.65
N MET A 22 10.55 6.04 6.54
CA MET A 22 11.48 5.18 7.27
C MET A 22 12.30 4.28 6.33
N PHE A 23 11.68 3.67 5.30
CA PHE A 23 12.42 2.90 4.30
C PHE A 23 13.44 3.77 3.56
N VAL A 24 13.04 4.97 3.15
CA VAL A 24 13.93 5.92 2.46
C VAL A 24 15.12 6.31 3.35
N ARG A 25 14.88 6.62 4.62
CA ARG A 25 15.94 6.99 5.58
C ARG A 25 16.81 5.81 5.99
N ALA A 26 16.24 4.61 6.09
CA ALA A 26 17.01 3.40 6.32
C ALA A 26 17.95 3.13 5.13
N ASN A 27 17.51 3.40 3.90
CA ASN A 27 18.32 3.26 2.68
C ASN A 27 19.00 1.87 2.58
N LEU A 28 18.33 0.81 3.04
CA LEU A 28 18.83 -0.59 3.03
C LEU A 28 17.99 -1.48 2.09
N GLY A 29 17.11 -0.86 1.31
CA GLY A 29 16.06 -1.52 0.54
C GLY A 29 14.67 -1.04 0.97
N ALA A 30 13.69 -1.20 0.09
CA ALA A 30 12.28 -0.91 0.34
C ALA A 30 11.39 -1.98 -0.29
N ASP A 31 10.08 -1.91 -0.07
CA ASP A 31 9.13 -2.78 -0.78
C ASP A 31 9.14 -2.52 -2.31
N PRO A 32 8.72 -3.50 -3.14
CA PRO A 32 8.79 -3.40 -4.60
C PRO A 32 8.28 -2.10 -5.21
N TRP A 33 7.18 -1.55 -4.67
CA TRP A 33 6.59 -0.34 -5.21
C TRP A 33 7.36 0.90 -4.77
N ASN A 34 7.87 0.93 -3.54
CA ASN A 34 8.76 2.02 -3.14
C ASN A 34 10.10 1.99 -3.88
N VAL A 35 10.64 0.82 -4.24
CA VAL A 35 11.80 0.73 -5.14
C VAL A 35 11.47 1.37 -6.50
N PHE A 36 10.29 1.08 -7.06
CA PHE A 36 9.79 1.71 -8.27
C PHE A 36 9.64 3.22 -8.14
N HIS A 37 8.94 3.69 -7.11
CA HIS A 37 8.72 5.12 -6.86
C HIS A 37 10.04 5.87 -6.68
N LEU A 38 11.01 5.29 -5.95
CA LEU A 38 12.34 5.87 -5.79
C LEU A 38 13.10 5.96 -7.12
N GLY A 39 13.02 4.93 -7.97
CA GLY A 39 13.62 4.96 -9.29
C GLY A 39 13.03 6.06 -10.18
N VAL A 40 11.70 6.18 -10.23
CA VAL A 40 11.03 7.26 -10.98
C VAL A 40 11.38 8.63 -10.40
N ALA A 41 11.33 8.79 -9.07
CA ALA A 41 11.69 10.02 -8.38
C ALA A 41 13.11 10.47 -8.72
N ARG A 42 14.05 9.52 -8.82
CA ARG A 42 15.44 9.79 -9.20
C ARG A 42 15.59 10.27 -10.65
N ILE A 43 14.90 9.64 -11.60
CA ILE A 43 14.99 10.01 -13.03
C ILE A 43 14.39 11.39 -13.28
N PHE A 44 13.23 11.67 -12.70
CA PHE A 44 12.48 12.91 -12.95
C PHE A 44 12.80 14.02 -11.94
N SER A 45 13.69 13.78 -10.97
CA SER A 45 14.01 14.70 -9.87
C SER A 45 12.76 15.19 -9.12
N LEU A 46 11.84 14.27 -8.85
CA LEU A 46 10.58 14.53 -8.15
C LEU A 46 10.63 14.03 -6.70
N ASN A 47 9.76 14.59 -5.86
CA ASN A 47 9.53 14.03 -4.53
C ASN A 47 8.86 12.66 -4.62
N ILE A 48 9.22 11.75 -3.72
CA ILE A 48 8.69 10.39 -3.72
C ILE A 48 7.17 10.37 -3.55
N GLY A 49 6.61 11.20 -2.66
CA GLY A 49 5.16 11.28 -2.43
C GLY A 49 4.41 11.74 -3.67
N MET A 50 4.94 12.73 -4.39
CA MET A 50 4.37 13.16 -5.68
C MET A 50 4.36 12.01 -6.70
N VAL A 51 5.46 11.27 -6.81
CA VAL A 51 5.53 10.08 -7.69
C VAL A 51 4.50 9.03 -7.29
N MET A 52 4.34 8.76 -6.00
CA MET A 52 3.32 7.82 -5.50
C MET A 52 1.90 8.22 -5.91
N ILE A 53 1.58 9.52 -5.82
CA ILE A 53 0.27 10.06 -6.24
C ILE A 53 0.08 9.87 -7.74
N VAL A 54 1.07 10.25 -8.55
CA VAL A 54 1.00 10.16 -10.02
C VAL A 54 0.88 8.70 -10.46
N VAL A 55 1.76 7.83 -9.97
CA VAL A 55 1.73 6.39 -10.28
C VAL A 55 0.43 5.75 -9.81
N GLY A 56 -0.04 6.10 -8.61
CA GLY A 56 -1.33 5.65 -8.10
C GLY A 56 -2.48 6.05 -9.00
N ALA A 57 -2.51 7.30 -9.48
CA ALA A 57 -3.51 7.77 -10.43
C ALA A 57 -3.43 7.03 -11.78
N LEU A 58 -2.23 6.78 -12.31
CA LEU A 58 -2.02 5.99 -13.52
C LEU A 58 -2.54 4.55 -13.35
N VAL A 59 -2.29 3.93 -12.20
CA VAL A 59 -2.82 2.59 -11.90
C VAL A 59 -4.34 2.60 -11.83
N LEU A 60 -4.97 3.67 -11.31
CA LEU A 60 -6.43 3.80 -11.35
C LEU A 60 -6.97 3.98 -12.76
N LEU A 61 -6.24 4.62 -13.67
CA LEU A 61 -6.62 4.65 -15.09
C LEU A 61 -6.59 3.24 -15.71
N LEU A 62 -5.65 2.39 -15.30
CA LEU A 62 -5.63 0.98 -15.73
C LEU A 62 -6.84 0.18 -15.22
N TRP A 63 -7.64 0.70 -14.28
CA TRP A 63 -8.88 0.05 -13.86
C TRP A 63 -10.04 0.26 -14.84
N ILE A 64 -9.97 1.27 -15.71
CA ILE A 64 -11.00 1.54 -16.74
C ILE A 64 -11.23 0.28 -17.61
N PRO A 65 -10.20 -0.32 -18.24
CA PRO A 65 -10.40 -1.57 -18.99
C PRO A 65 -10.82 -2.73 -18.10
N LEU A 66 -10.45 -2.72 -16.81
CA LEU A 66 -10.83 -3.75 -15.83
C LEU A 66 -12.29 -3.62 -15.34
N ARG A 67 -12.95 -2.49 -15.60
CA ARG A 67 -14.32 -2.16 -15.14
C ARG A 67 -14.47 -2.21 -13.61
N GLN A 68 -13.41 -1.86 -12.88
CA GLN A 68 -13.47 -1.72 -11.42
C GLN A 68 -13.77 -0.26 -11.04
N LYS A 69 -14.62 -0.06 -10.04
CA LYS A 69 -14.93 1.27 -9.52
C LYS A 69 -14.07 1.54 -8.27
N PRO A 70 -13.23 2.59 -8.26
CA PRO A 70 -12.45 2.94 -7.09
C PRO A 70 -13.37 3.35 -5.92
N GLY A 71 -13.08 2.84 -4.73
CA GLY A 71 -13.75 3.25 -3.50
C GLY A 71 -13.10 4.48 -2.88
N LEU A 72 -13.73 5.05 -1.85
CA LEU A 72 -13.15 6.16 -1.07
C LEU A 72 -11.77 5.81 -0.52
N GLY A 73 -11.59 4.58 -0.03
CA GLY A 73 -10.30 4.10 0.48
C GLY A 73 -9.23 4.05 -0.59
N THR A 74 -9.61 3.71 -1.83
CA THR A 74 -8.69 3.65 -2.98
C THR A 74 -8.15 5.02 -3.35
N VAL A 75 -9.03 6.01 -3.52
CA VAL A 75 -8.63 7.39 -3.86
C VAL A 75 -7.86 8.03 -2.71
N SER A 76 -8.33 7.82 -1.47
CA SER A 76 -7.64 8.32 -0.27
C SER A 76 -6.25 7.71 -0.14
N ASN A 77 -6.09 6.43 -0.47
CA ASN A 77 -4.79 5.76 -0.43
C ASN A 77 -3.80 6.42 -1.38
N VAL A 78 -4.19 6.75 -2.62
CA VAL A 78 -3.31 7.44 -3.56
C VAL A 78 -2.84 8.78 -3.00
N ILE A 79 -3.77 9.61 -2.53
CA ILE A 79 -3.49 11.00 -2.14
C ILE A 79 -2.81 11.08 -0.78
N VAL A 80 -3.42 10.51 0.26
CA VAL A 80 -2.97 10.68 1.65
C VAL A 80 -1.63 10.01 1.88
N LEU A 81 -1.40 8.84 1.29
CA LEU A 81 -0.16 8.09 1.48
C LEU A 81 1.04 8.84 0.90
N GLY A 82 0.90 9.40 -0.32
CA GLY A 82 1.96 10.22 -0.93
C GLY A 82 2.24 11.49 -0.14
N LEU A 83 1.20 12.24 0.25
CA LEU A 83 1.37 13.45 1.07
C LEU A 83 2.00 13.15 2.44
N ALA A 84 1.57 12.06 3.09
CA ALA A 84 2.12 11.64 4.37
C ALA A 84 3.58 11.18 4.24
N ALA A 85 3.96 10.54 3.12
CA ALA A 85 5.34 10.15 2.87
C ALA A 85 6.27 11.35 2.76
N ASP A 86 5.91 12.36 1.96
CA ASP A 86 6.71 13.58 1.81
C ASP A 86 6.78 14.36 3.13
N ALA A 87 5.66 14.51 3.84
CA ALA A 87 5.62 15.18 5.15
C ALA A 87 6.49 14.45 6.19
N ALA A 88 6.38 13.12 6.28
CA ALA A 88 7.19 12.33 7.20
C ALA A 88 8.68 12.40 6.84
N LEU A 89 9.02 12.38 5.55
CA LEU A 89 10.41 12.45 5.10
C LEU A 89 11.03 13.83 5.38
N ALA A 90 10.25 14.91 5.26
CA ALA A 90 10.68 16.25 5.61
C ALA A 90 11.00 16.41 7.10
N LEU A 91 10.27 15.70 7.97
CA LEU A 91 10.45 15.74 9.42
C LEU A 91 11.49 14.74 9.94
N MET A 92 11.83 13.72 9.15
CA MET A 92 12.77 12.67 9.55
C MET A 92 14.17 12.99 9.01
N PRO A 93 15.16 13.30 9.84
CA PRO A 93 16.52 13.58 9.37
C PRO A 93 17.21 12.31 8.80
N PRO A 94 18.29 12.46 8.01
CA PRO A 94 19.12 11.35 7.57
C PRO A 94 19.68 10.56 8.76
N VAL A 95 19.82 9.24 8.58
CA VAL A 95 20.40 8.33 9.57
C VAL A 95 21.67 7.72 8.98
N GLU A 96 22.80 7.92 9.64
CA GLU A 96 24.10 7.47 9.11
C GLU A 96 24.51 6.09 9.64
N SER A 97 24.35 5.86 10.95
CA SER A 97 24.74 4.61 11.61
C SER A 97 24.01 3.42 11.01
N LEU A 98 24.77 2.40 10.60
CA LEU A 98 24.22 1.15 10.05
C LEU A 98 23.24 0.49 11.04
N VAL A 99 23.59 0.47 12.34
CA VAL A 99 22.73 -0.10 13.39
C VAL A 99 21.40 0.64 13.45
N ALA A 100 21.44 1.97 13.46
CA ALA A 100 20.22 2.78 13.49
C ALA A 100 19.38 2.59 12.22
N ARG A 101 20.00 2.50 11.04
CA ARG A 101 19.33 2.20 9.77
C ARG A 101 18.70 0.81 9.77
N SER A 102 19.36 -0.19 10.33
CA SER A 102 18.82 -1.55 10.45
C SER A 102 17.62 -1.61 11.39
N VAL A 103 17.69 -0.95 12.56
CA VAL A 103 16.55 -0.84 13.48
C VAL A 103 15.39 -0.09 12.81
N LEU A 104 15.69 1.00 12.10
CA LEU A 104 14.69 1.78 11.38
C LEU A 104 14.01 0.98 10.27
N LEU A 105 14.77 0.16 9.53
CA LEU A 105 14.23 -0.75 8.52
C LEU A 105 13.28 -1.77 9.15
N LEU A 106 13.67 -2.42 10.25
CA LEU A 106 12.81 -3.40 10.94
C LEU A 106 11.51 -2.74 11.42
N ALA A 107 11.63 -1.55 12.02
CA ALA A 107 10.48 -0.76 12.43
C ALA A 107 9.60 -0.37 11.23
N ALA A 108 10.20 -0.01 10.08
CA ALA A 108 9.47 0.36 8.87
C ALA A 108 8.59 -0.81 8.38
N ILE A 109 9.13 -2.03 8.36
CA ILE A 109 8.39 -3.23 7.96
C ILE A 109 7.21 -3.49 8.90
N LEU A 110 7.41 -3.37 10.21
CA LEU A 110 6.35 -3.58 11.21
C LEU A 110 5.27 -2.51 11.11
N VAL A 111 5.64 -1.23 11.07
CA VAL A 111 4.70 -0.11 10.91
C VAL A 111 3.93 -0.25 9.60
N ASN A 112 4.59 -0.65 8.51
CA ASN A 112 3.94 -0.87 7.22
C ASN A 112 2.89 -1.99 7.28
N ALA A 113 3.19 -3.10 7.96
CA ALA A 113 2.23 -4.20 8.13
C ALA A 113 1.01 -3.77 8.97
N ILE A 114 1.23 -3.04 10.07
CA ILE A 114 0.16 -2.51 10.91
C ILE A 114 -0.70 -1.52 10.12
N ALA A 115 -0.07 -0.55 9.46
CA ALA A 115 -0.72 0.44 8.59
C ALA A 115 -1.59 -0.23 7.53
N THR A 116 -1.06 -1.28 6.88
CA THR A 116 -1.77 -2.06 5.87
C THR A 116 -3.00 -2.77 6.45
N GLY A 117 -2.85 -3.41 7.62
CA GLY A 117 -3.97 -4.01 8.34
C GLY A 117 -5.05 -2.99 8.70
N MET A 118 -4.66 -1.80 9.15
CA MET A 118 -5.58 -0.72 9.52
C MET A 118 -6.41 -0.23 8.33
N TYR A 119 -5.75 0.17 7.23
CA TYR A 119 -6.46 0.76 6.10
C TYR A 119 -7.33 -0.27 5.37
N ILE A 120 -6.85 -1.51 5.20
CA ILE A 120 -7.63 -2.60 4.59
C ILE A 120 -8.80 -2.97 5.52
N GLY A 121 -8.54 -3.11 6.81
CA GLY A 121 -9.53 -3.48 7.83
C GLY A 121 -10.68 -2.47 7.97
N ALA A 122 -10.49 -1.22 7.53
CA ALA A 122 -11.53 -0.19 7.52
C ALA A 122 -12.63 -0.47 6.46
N GLY A 123 -12.36 -1.31 5.45
CA GLY A 123 -13.36 -1.80 4.51
C GLY A 123 -13.90 -0.75 3.52
N PHE A 124 -13.14 0.31 3.22
CA PHE A 124 -13.51 1.36 2.24
C PHE A 124 -13.03 1.08 0.81
N GLY A 125 -12.60 -0.15 0.54
CA GLY A 125 -11.91 -0.54 -0.69
C GLY A 125 -10.40 -0.66 -0.48
N SER A 126 -9.77 -1.45 -1.35
CA SER A 126 -8.33 -1.69 -1.33
C SER A 126 -7.57 -0.60 -2.10
N GLY A 127 -6.24 -0.56 -1.96
CA GLY A 127 -5.41 0.39 -2.69
C GLY A 127 -5.41 0.15 -4.22
N PRO A 128 -4.91 1.10 -5.02
CA PRO A 128 -4.82 1.00 -6.48
C PRO A 128 -4.11 -0.29 -6.94
N ARG A 129 -3.01 -0.65 -6.26
CA ARG A 129 -2.24 -1.89 -6.47
C ARG A 129 -3.09 -3.14 -6.24
N ASP A 130 -3.83 -3.19 -5.14
CA ASP A 130 -4.61 -4.36 -4.74
C ASP A 130 -5.78 -4.59 -5.70
N GLY A 131 -6.43 -3.51 -6.15
CA GLY A 131 -7.49 -3.64 -7.15
C GLY A 131 -6.94 -3.99 -8.54
N LEU A 132 -5.75 -3.52 -8.92
CA LEU A 132 -5.08 -3.98 -10.15
C LEU A 132 -4.88 -5.50 -10.13
N MET A 133 -4.40 -6.05 -9.01
CA MET A 133 -4.20 -7.49 -8.83
C MET A 133 -5.53 -8.27 -8.95
N THR A 134 -6.58 -7.85 -8.24
CA THR A 134 -7.88 -8.53 -8.29
C THR A 134 -8.57 -8.36 -9.64
N GLY A 135 -8.37 -7.24 -10.32
CA GLY A 135 -8.96 -6.95 -11.63
C GLY A 135 -8.34 -7.78 -12.73
N ILE A 136 -7.01 -7.96 -12.72
CA ILE A 136 -6.33 -8.85 -13.66
C ILE A 136 -6.77 -10.30 -13.41
N ASN A 137 -6.80 -10.77 -12.15
CA ASN A 137 -7.32 -12.10 -11.82
C ASN A 137 -8.74 -12.32 -12.37
N ALA A 138 -9.65 -11.37 -12.14
CA ALA A 138 -11.04 -11.46 -12.59
C ALA A 138 -11.19 -11.47 -14.13
N ARG A 139 -10.21 -10.92 -14.86
CA ARG A 139 -10.25 -10.85 -16.33
C ARG A 139 -9.50 -11.98 -17.03
N THR A 140 -8.39 -12.46 -16.46
CA THR A 140 -7.53 -13.47 -17.11
C THR A 140 -7.72 -14.87 -16.52
N GLY A 141 -8.33 -15.01 -15.34
CA GLY A 141 -8.44 -16.27 -14.61
C GLY A 141 -7.14 -16.72 -13.93
N TRP A 142 -6.06 -15.95 -14.03
CA TRP A 142 -4.79 -16.28 -13.37
C TRP A 142 -4.91 -16.20 -11.86
N SER A 143 -4.20 -17.06 -11.14
CA SER A 143 -4.22 -17.03 -9.67
C SER A 143 -3.79 -15.66 -9.12
N VAL A 144 -4.42 -15.21 -8.02
CA VAL A 144 -4.05 -13.95 -7.34
C VAL A 144 -2.56 -13.93 -7.00
N ARG A 145 -2.00 -15.06 -6.60
CA ARG A 145 -0.58 -15.22 -6.29
C ARG A 145 0.29 -14.94 -7.52
N SER A 146 -0.03 -15.56 -8.67
CA SER A 146 0.72 -15.38 -9.92
C SER A 146 0.69 -13.93 -10.40
N VAL A 147 -0.50 -13.31 -10.38
CA VAL A 147 -0.67 -11.90 -10.77
C VAL A 147 0.13 -10.99 -9.85
N ARG A 148 0.04 -11.20 -8.53
CA ARG A 148 0.79 -10.42 -7.53
C ARG A 148 2.29 -10.52 -7.78
N THR A 149 2.81 -11.74 -7.92
CA THR A 149 4.24 -11.98 -8.14
C THR A 149 4.71 -11.32 -9.43
N ALA A 150 3.94 -11.44 -10.52
CA ALA A 150 4.30 -10.81 -11.79
C ALA A 150 4.38 -9.29 -11.65
N ILE A 151 3.34 -8.65 -11.09
CA ILE A 151 3.32 -7.20 -10.87
C ILE A 151 4.49 -6.76 -9.98
N GLU A 152 4.68 -7.43 -8.83
CA GLU A 152 5.73 -7.07 -7.87
C GLU A 152 7.13 -7.21 -8.47
N LEU A 153 7.41 -8.28 -9.21
CA LEU A 153 8.69 -8.46 -9.88
C LEU A 153 8.88 -7.42 -10.98
N THR A 154 7.86 -7.13 -11.80
CA THR A 154 7.96 -6.12 -12.85
C THR A 154 8.27 -4.73 -12.29
N VAL A 155 7.53 -4.27 -11.29
CA VAL A 155 7.78 -2.93 -10.70
C VAL A 155 9.11 -2.89 -9.95
N LEU A 156 9.49 -3.97 -9.26
CA LEU A 156 10.77 -4.06 -8.58
C LEU A 156 11.94 -3.95 -9.57
N LEU A 157 11.91 -4.76 -10.63
CA LEU A 157 12.96 -4.77 -11.65
C LEU A 157 13.04 -3.41 -12.36
N ALA A 158 11.90 -2.87 -12.78
CA ALA A 158 11.86 -1.54 -13.38
C ALA A 158 12.43 -0.48 -12.45
N GLY A 159 12.00 -0.47 -11.18
CA GLY A 159 12.49 0.45 -10.16
C GLY A 159 13.99 0.35 -9.92
N TRP A 160 14.50 -0.87 -9.82
CA TRP A 160 15.91 -1.13 -9.60
C TRP A 160 16.75 -0.67 -10.80
N LEU A 161 16.32 -0.95 -12.03
CA LEU A 161 16.98 -0.47 -13.25
C LEU A 161 16.99 1.06 -13.36
N MET A 162 15.96 1.73 -12.84
CA MET A 162 15.90 3.19 -12.72
C MET A 162 16.73 3.76 -11.55
N GLY A 163 17.42 2.89 -10.81
CA GLY A 163 18.31 3.29 -9.71
C GLY A 163 17.59 3.51 -8.38
N GLY A 164 16.40 2.93 -8.19
CA GLY A 164 15.73 2.84 -6.89
C GLY A 164 16.48 1.92 -5.92
N THR A 165 16.34 2.18 -4.61
CA THR A 165 17.09 1.48 -3.57
C THR A 165 16.60 0.04 -3.38
N PHE A 166 17.28 -0.90 -4.04
CA PHE A 166 17.15 -2.34 -3.78
C PHE A 166 18.24 -2.81 -2.80
N GLY A 167 17.91 -3.70 -1.87
CA GLY A 167 18.88 -4.23 -0.93
C GLY A 167 18.32 -5.31 -0.01
N VAL A 168 19.06 -5.62 1.06
CA VAL A 168 18.68 -6.64 2.06
C VAL A 168 17.30 -6.39 2.65
N GLY A 169 16.91 -5.12 2.83
CA GLY A 169 15.59 -4.74 3.32
C GLY A 169 14.47 -5.09 2.37
N THR A 170 14.71 -5.10 1.05
CA THR A 170 13.70 -5.52 0.06
C THR A 170 13.43 -7.02 0.17
N VAL A 171 14.48 -7.82 0.31
CA VAL A 171 14.36 -9.28 0.47
C VAL A 171 13.66 -9.58 1.80
N LEU A 172 14.09 -8.93 2.88
CA LEU A 172 13.48 -9.09 4.20
C LEU A 172 11.99 -8.71 4.17
N TYR A 173 11.65 -7.59 3.54
CA TYR A 173 10.27 -7.18 3.36
C TYR A 173 9.45 -8.22 2.61
N ALA A 174 9.95 -8.72 1.47
CA ALA A 174 9.26 -9.72 0.65
C ALA A 174 8.92 -11.00 1.43
N LEU A 175 9.83 -11.42 2.32
CA LEU A 175 9.64 -12.60 3.18
C LEU A 175 8.71 -12.32 4.37
N ALA A 176 8.83 -11.15 5.00
CA ALA A 176 8.16 -10.85 6.27
C ALA A 176 6.74 -10.27 6.11
N ILE A 177 6.50 -9.48 5.06
CA ILE A 177 5.26 -8.68 4.98
C ILE A 177 3.99 -9.53 4.91
N GLY A 178 4.03 -10.68 4.23
CA GLY A 178 2.88 -11.58 4.10
C GLY A 178 2.39 -12.08 5.46
N PRO A 179 3.25 -12.80 6.22
CA PRO A 179 2.93 -13.24 7.58
C PRO A 179 2.54 -12.09 8.53
N LEU A 180 3.24 -10.94 8.46
CA LEU A 180 2.95 -9.80 9.33
C LEU A 180 1.56 -9.19 9.05
N ILE A 181 1.18 -9.02 7.79
CA ILE A 181 -0.17 -8.56 7.43
C ILE A 181 -1.22 -9.57 7.90
N GLN A 182 -0.98 -10.87 7.74
CA GLN A 182 -1.91 -11.91 8.21
C GLN A 182 -2.12 -11.84 9.73
N LEU A 183 -1.06 -11.52 10.49
CA LEU A 183 -1.14 -11.31 11.92
C LEU A 183 -1.89 -10.01 12.29
N CYS A 184 -1.63 -8.92 11.59
CA CYS A 184 -2.19 -7.60 11.90
C CYS A 184 -3.66 -7.45 11.48
N LEU A 185 -4.05 -8.02 10.35
CA LEU A 185 -5.35 -7.79 9.73
C LEU A 185 -6.55 -8.16 10.64
N PRO A 186 -6.56 -9.28 11.38
CA PRO A 186 -7.64 -9.62 12.30
C PRO A 186 -7.90 -8.57 13.37
N TRP A 187 -6.86 -7.90 13.87
CA TRP A 187 -6.99 -6.86 14.92
C TRP A 187 -7.77 -5.64 14.46
N PHE A 188 -7.74 -5.34 13.15
CA PHE A 188 -8.34 -4.16 12.56
C PHE A 188 -9.59 -4.46 11.74
N ARG A 189 -10.00 -5.74 11.63
CA ARG A 189 -11.13 -6.14 10.80
C ARG A 189 -12.44 -5.70 11.45
N ILE A 190 -13.05 -4.65 10.89
CA ILE A 190 -14.39 -4.22 11.33
C ILE A 190 -15.41 -5.07 10.58
N HIS A 191 -16.13 -5.93 11.30
CA HIS A 191 -17.21 -6.74 10.75
C HIS A 191 -18.36 -5.82 10.35
N ILE A 192 -18.56 -5.68 9.03
CA ILE A 192 -19.74 -5.01 8.51
C ILE A 192 -20.87 -6.03 8.64
N GLN A 193 -21.74 -5.87 9.64
CA GLN A 193 -23.06 -6.47 9.57
C GLN A 193 -23.70 -5.89 8.31
N ARG A 194 -23.79 -6.71 7.27
CA ARG A 194 -24.63 -6.42 6.11
C ARG A 194 -26.04 -6.31 6.69
N GLU A 195 -26.63 -5.12 6.70
CA GLU A 195 -28.04 -4.94 7.06
C GLU A 195 -28.85 -5.89 6.17
N LYS A 196 -29.21 -7.04 6.74
CA LYS A 196 -30.14 -8.01 6.18
C LYS A 196 -31.47 -7.71 6.85
N SER A 197 -32.04 -6.56 6.52
CA SER A 197 -33.38 -6.17 6.97
C SER A 197 -33.86 -5.08 6.03
N LEU A 198 -34.72 -5.48 5.08
CA LEU A 198 -35.70 -4.72 4.28
C LEU A 198 -35.94 -5.40 2.92
N VAL A 199 -36.09 -6.72 2.90
CA VAL A 199 -36.97 -7.41 1.94
C VAL A 199 -37.55 -8.61 2.68
N GLU A 200 -38.54 -8.34 3.52
CA GLU A 200 -39.54 -9.37 3.81
C GLU A 200 -40.45 -9.38 2.58
N PRO A 201 -40.53 -10.47 1.80
CA PRO A 201 -41.56 -10.55 0.80
C PRO A 201 -42.88 -10.69 1.57
N THR A 202 -43.71 -9.65 1.54
CA THR A 202 -45.13 -9.80 1.85
C THR A 202 -45.68 -10.85 0.89
N VAL A 203 -45.76 -12.08 1.37
CA VAL A 203 -46.49 -13.17 0.72
C VAL A 203 -47.95 -12.80 0.84
N VAL A 204 -48.52 -12.43 -0.30
CA VAL A 204 -49.96 -12.28 -0.53
C VAL A 204 -50.58 -13.67 -0.60
N PRO A 205 -51.68 -13.93 0.11
CA PRO A 205 -52.77 -14.74 -0.40
C PRO A 205 -53.87 -13.86 -1.00
#